data_AF-A0A932S9M8-F1
#
_entry.id   AF-A0A932S9M8-F1
#
_cell.length_a   1.000
_cell.length_b   1.000
_cell.length_c   1.000
_cell.angle_alpha   90.00
_cell.angle_beta   90.00
_cell.angle_gamma   90.00
#
_symmetry.space_group_name_H-M   'P 1'
#
loop_
_entity.id
_entity.type
_entity.pdbx_description
1 polymer ?
#
loop_
_entity_poly.entity_id
_entity_poly.type
_entity_poly.pdbx_seq_one_letter_code
_entity_poly.pdbx_strand_id
1 'polypeptide(L)' 'MAKPLVGILMGSESDLPIMEEAAKILKNFDIPYEITISSAHRSPKRTS' A
#
# COMPACT_ATOMS: atom_id res chain seq x y z
N MET A 1 8.45 12.84 -8.33
CA MET A 1 7.64 11.61 -8.40
C MET A 1 6.22 12.02 -8.79
N ALA A 2 5.53 11.23 -9.61
CA ALA A 2 4.13 11.48 -9.92
C ALA A 2 3.27 11.38 -8.66
N LYS A 3 2.17 12.16 -8.58
CA LYS A 3 1.23 12.09 -7.46
C LYS A 3 0.59 10.69 -7.43
N PRO A 4 0.66 9.95 -6.32
CA PRO A 4 0.01 8.64 -6.21
C PRO A 4 -1.50 8.76 -6.47
N LEU A 5 -2.04 7.82 -7.25
CA LEU A 5 -3.48 7.66 -7.48
C LEU A 5 -4.06 6.53 -6.63
N VAL A 6 -3.22 5.58 -6.23
CA VAL A 6 -3.60 4.40 -5.44
C VAL A 6 -2.73 4.29 -4.20
N GLY A 7 -3.36 4.12 -3.03
CA GLY A 7 -2.66 3.77 -1.80
C GLY A 7 -2.85 2.29 -1.46
N ILE A 8 -1.75 1.56 -1.29
CA ILE A 8 -1.75 0.18 -0.81
C ILE A 8 -1.47 0.21 0.70
N LEU A 9 -2.50 -0.06 1.48
CA LEU A 9 -2.45 -0.08 2.95
C LEU A 9 -2.39 -1.52 3.44
N MET A 10 -1.44 -1.83 4.32
CA MET A 10 -1.29 -3.17 4.89
C MET A 10 -1.12 -3.14 6.41
N GLY A 11 -1.52 -4.21 7.10
CA GLY A 11 -1.56 -4.25 8.57
C GLY A 11 -0.20 -4.52 9.22
N SER A 12 0.68 -5.23 8.52
CA SER A 12 2.03 -5.56 8.96
C SER A 12 3.00 -5.77 7.80
N GLU A 13 4.31 -5.74 8.10
CA GLU A 13 5.36 -6.06 7.12
C GLU A 13 5.23 -7.47 6.53
N SER A 14 4.67 -8.42 7.30
CA SER A 14 4.39 -9.78 6.81
C SER A 14 3.41 -9.84 5.64
N ASP A 15 2.62 -8.78 5.43
CA ASP A 15 1.67 -8.69 4.30
C ASP A 15 2.38 -8.25 3.01
N LEU A 16 3.58 -7.68 3.11
CA LEU A 16 4.32 -7.10 1.98
C LEU A 16 4.50 -8.07 0.81
N PRO A 17 4.91 -9.34 1.01
CA PRO A 17 5.07 -10.28 -0.11
C PRO A 17 3.78 -10.51 -0.90
N ILE A 18 2.61 -10.39 -0.25
CA ILE A 18 1.31 -10.52 -0.91
C ILE A 18 0.95 -9.20 -1.63
N MET A 19 1.17 -8.06 -0.97
CA MET A 19 0.84 -6.74 -1.49
C MET A 19 1.73 -6.31 -2.67
N GLU A 20 2.94 -6.89 -2.80
CA GLU A 20 3.81 -6.69 -3.96
C GLU A 20 3.15 -7.11 -5.28
N GLU A 21 2.25 -8.10 -5.28
CA GLU A 21 1.52 -8.49 -6.49
C GLU A 21 0.60 -7.37 -6.98
N ALA A 22 -0.06 -6.64 -6.07
CA ALA A 22 -0.86 -5.47 -6.43
C ALA A 22 0.03 -4.35 -7.00
N ALA A 23 1.17 -4.09 -6.36
CA ALA A 23 2.15 -3.10 -6.82
C ALA A 23 2.70 -3.42 -8.22
N LYS A 24 2.98 -4.70 -8.51
CA LYS A 24 3.42 -5.16 -9.84
C LYS A 24 2.39 -4.85 -10.92
N ILE A 25 1.11 -5.09 -10.66
CA ILE A 25 0.04 -4.79 -11.61
C ILE A 25 -0.07 -3.29 -11.86
N LEU A 26 -0.06 -2.46 -10.81
CA LEU A 26 -0.12 -1.00 -10.96
C LEU A 26 1.07 -0.47 -11.77
N LYS A 27 2.27 -1.02 -11.52
CA LYS A 27 3.47 -0.70 -12.30
C LYS A 27 3.32 -1.07 -13.78
N ASN A 28 2.74 -2.23 -14.09
CA ASN A 28 2.54 -2.67 -15.48
C ASN A 28 1.58 -1.76 -16.27
N PHE A 29 0.64 -1.12 -15.58
CA PHE A 29 -0.29 -0.15 -16.17
C PHE A 29 0.20 1.31 -16.08
N ASP A 30 1.42 1.54 -15.60
CA ASP A 30 1.99 2.88 -15.34
C ASP A 30 1.09 3.75 -14.42
N ILE A 31 0.43 3.11 -13.46
CA ILE A 31 -0.39 3.79 -12.45
C ILE A 31 0.49 4.12 -11.25
N PRO A 32 0.67 5.41 -10.88
CA PRO A 32 1.47 5.78 -9.73
C PRO A 32 0.77 5.37 -8.43
N TYR A 33 1.52 4.77 -7.51
CA TYR A 33 1.02 4.25 -6.25
C TYR A 33 1.98 4.50 -5.10
N GLU A 34 1.47 4.37 -3.87
CA GLU A 34 2.27 4.35 -2.65
C GLU A 34 1.93 3.14 -1.79
N ILE A 35 2.87 2.70 -0.97
CA ILE A 35 2.71 1.57 -0.06
C ILE A 35 2.95 2.05 1.37
N THR A 36 2.01 1.77 2.28
CA THR A 36 2.09 2.18 3.68
C THR A 36 1.60 1.08 4.62
N ILE A 37 2.39 0.75 5.64
CA ILE A 37 1.95 -0.15 6.72
C ILE A 37 1.06 0.65 7.67
N SER A 38 -0.24 0.42 7.68
CA SER A 38 -1.20 1.06 8.59
C SER A 38 -2.16 0.03 9.18
N SER A 39 -2.02 -0.24 10.48
CA SER A 39 -2.83 -1.22 11.20
C SER A 39 -4.03 -0.55 11.87
N ALA A 40 -5.24 -0.89 11.45
CA ALA A 40 -6.47 -0.41 12.09
C ALA A 40 -6.58 -0.83 13.57
N HIS A 41 -6.10 -2.05 13.91
CA HIS A 41 -6.20 -2.59 15.27
C HIS A 41 -5.11 -2.08 16.22
N ARG A 42 -3.87 -1.94 15.74
CA ARG A 42 -2.73 -1.55 16.60
C ARG A 42 -2.54 -0.04 16.67
N SER A 43 -2.84 0.66 15.58
CA SER A 43 -2.60 2.10 15.42
C SER A 43 -3.79 2.79 14.72
N PRO A 44 -5.00 2.78 15.32
CA PRO A 44 -6.20 3.33 14.70
C PRO A 44 -6.04 4.78 14.26
N LYS A 45 -5.39 5.63 15.06
CA LYS A 45 -5.11 7.05 14.72
C LYS A 45 -4.32 7.26 13.42
N ARG A 46 -3.54 6.27 13.01
CA ARG A 46 -2.72 6.33 11.78
C ARG A 46 -3.52 5.94 10.53
N THR A 47 -4.67 5.31 10.73
CA THR A 47 -5.51 4.72 9.67
C THR A 47 -6.87 5.43 9.56
N SER A 48 -7.15 6.39 10.43
CA SER A 48 -8.40 7.16 10.55
C SER A 48 -8.41 8.44 9.72
#